data_AF-A0AA94JHG1-F1
#
_entry.id   AF-A0AA94JHG1-F1
#
_cell.length_a   1.000
_cell.length_b   1.000
_cell.length_c   1.000
_cell.angle_alpha   90.00
_cell.angle_beta   90.00
_cell.angle_gamma   90.00
#
_symmetry.space_group_name_H-M   'P 1'
#
loop_
_entity.id
_entity.type
_entity.pdbx_description
1 polymer ?
#
loop_
_entity_poly.entity_id
_entity_poly.type
_entity_poly.pdbx_seq_one_letter_code
_entity_poly.pdbx_strand_id
1 'polypeptide(L)'
;MAKRSVDVYFENFLGTSLNLTQNSLKLDHGEWDTYPPQKILKITDNTPGKGYWKTESDGFATGTEALCSYAFYDAATDEICNINIHWDDPYVGANSYDITTDSDNVKVSYSGGDDNNATVTFRAERK
;
A
#
# COMPACT_ATOMS: atom_id res chain seq x y z
N MET A 1 -7.01 -21.82 7.75
CA MET A 1 -7.73 -20.58 7.44
C MET A 1 -7.15 -19.52 8.35
N ALA A 2 -6.58 -18.46 7.76
CA ALA A 2 -6.16 -17.29 8.50
C ALA A 2 -7.33 -16.72 9.31
N LYS A 3 -7.04 -16.15 10.47
CA LYS A 3 -8.05 -15.46 11.30
C LYS A 3 -8.10 -13.98 10.97
N ARG A 4 -7.00 -13.43 10.45
CA ARG A 4 -6.83 -12.06 10.00
C ARG A 4 -6.26 -12.02 8.59
N SER A 5 -6.73 -11.11 7.74
CA SER A 5 -6.15 -10.86 6.42
C SER A 5 -6.39 -9.44 5.97
N VAL A 6 -5.48 -8.88 5.18
CA VAL A 6 -5.67 -7.55 4.58
C VAL A 6 -5.46 -7.64 3.08
N ASP A 7 -6.55 -7.41 2.32
CA ASP A 7 -6.51 -7.15 0.89
C ASP A 7 -6.17 -5.68 0.65
N VAL A 8 -5.02 -5.43 0.02
CA VAL A 8 -4.56 -4.09 -0.28
C VAL A 8 -4.70 -3.79 -1.76
N TYR A 9 -5.43 -2.74 -2.07
CA TYR A 9 -5.53 -2.16 -3.40
C TYR A 9 -4.82 -0.81 -3.45
N PHE A 10 -4.18 -0.51 -4.57
CA PHE A 10 -3.57 0.80 -4.80
C PHE A 10 -4.04 1.39 -6.12
N GLU A 11 -4.50 2.63 -6.09
CA GLU A 11 -4.87 3.42 -7.27
C GLU A 11 -3.88 4.56 -7.50
N ASN A 12 -3.12 4.46 -8.60
CA ASN A 12 -2.16 5.48 -9.01
C ASN A 12 -2.76 6.40 -10.09
N PHE A 13 -3.14 7.61 -9.69
CA PHE A 13 -3.59 8.68 -10.60
C PHE A 13 -2.44 9.58 -11.06
N LEU A 14 -1.19 9.28 -10.72
CA LEU A 14 -0.05 10.07 -11.15
C LEU A 14 0.26 9.85 -12.63
N GLY A 15 0.84 10.87 -13.27
CA GLY A 15 1.36 10.80 -14.63
C GLY A 15 2.63 9.96 -14.80
N THR A 16 3.09 9.32 -13.72
CA THR A 16 4.30 8.49 -13.66
C THR A 16 3.99 7.13 -13.05
N SER A 17 4.78 6.12 -13.41
CA SER A 17 4.65 4.80 -12.80
C SER A 17 5.37 4.76 -11.46
N LEU A 18 4.83 3.99 -10.54
CA LEU A 18 5.44 3.68 -9.26
C LEU A 18 6.26 2.41 -9.41
N ASN A 19 7.48 2.40 -8.86
CA ASN A 19 8.33 1.20 -8.84
C ASN A 19 8.56 0.80 -7.38
N LEU A 20 8.34 -0.48 -7.07
CA LEU A 20 8.52 -0.98 -5.72
C LEU A 20 10.00 -0.86 -5.32
N THR A 21 10.26 -0.26 -4.16
CA THR A 21 11.59 -0.30 -3.55
C THR A 21 11.75 -1.67 -2.90
N GLN A 22 12.33 -2.65 -3.59
CA GLN A 22 12.33 -4.07 -3.15
C GLN A 22 12.78 -4.26 -1.69
N ASN A 23 13.81 -3.54 -1.26
CA ASN A 23 14.36 -3.63 0.11
C ASN A 23 13.50 -2.92 1.17
N SER A 24 12.38 -2.29 0.79
CA SER A 24 11.42 -1.69 1.72
C SER A 24 10.36 -2.68 2.22
N LEU A 25 10.21 -3.84 1.56
CA LEU A 25 9.25 -4.85 1.98
C LEU A 25 9.59 -5.33 3.40
N LYS A 26 8.68 -5.08 4.33
CA LYS A 26 8.81 -5.53 5.71
C LYS A 26 7.46 -6.09 6.16
N LEU A 27 7.55 -7.20 6.88
CA LEU A 27 6.41 -7.94 7.41
C LEU A 27 6.72 -8.15 8.89
N ASP A 28 6.05 -7.36 9.72
CA ASP A 28 6.22 -7.41 11.17
C ASP A 28 5.43 -8.58 11.76
N HIS A 29 4.25 -8.88 11.19
CA HIS A 29 3.39 -9.99 11.59
C HIS A 29 2.68 -10.64 10.39
N GLY A 30 2.48 -11.96 10.45
CA GLY A 30 1.76 -12.73 9.43
C GLY A 30 2.67 -13.26 8.32
N GLU A 31 2.08 -13.52 7.16
CA GLU A 31 2.75 -13.94 5.94
C GLU A 31 2.20 -13.22 4.70
N TRP A 32 2.99 -13.15 3.63
CA TRP A 32 2.53 -12.68 2.33
C TRP A 32 1.78 -13.80 1.62
N ASP A 33 0.51 -13.57 1.30
CA ASP A 33 -0.25 -14.41 0.37
C ASP A 33 0.01 -13.95 -1.08
N THR A 34 0.01 -12.63 -1.30
CA THR A 34 0.38 -12.00 -2.57
C THR A 34 1.34 -10.85 -2.30
N TYR A 35 2.49 -10.83 -2.98
CA TYR A 35 3.47 -9.75 -2.85
C TYR A 35 3.05 -8.48 -3.61
N PRO A 36 3.44 -7.27 -3.15
CA PRO A 36 3.25 -6.03 -3.89
C PRO A 36 3.86 -6.11 -5.30
N PRO A 37 3.16 -5.59 -6.33
CA PRO A 37 3.67 -5.63 -7.69
C PRO A 37 4.92 -4.76 -7.83
N GLN A 38 5.91 -5.22 -8.60
CA GLN A 38 7.15 -4.47 -8.87
C GLN A 38 6.90 -3.09 -9.48
N LYS A 39 5.78 -2.92 -10.19
CA LYS A 39 5.41 -1.68 -10.87
C LYS A 39 3.90 -1.48 -10.83
N ILE A 40 3.48 -0.27 -10.48
CA ILE A 40 2.10 0.19 -10.65
C ILE A 40 2.11 1.24 -11.76
N LEU A 41 1.35 1.00 -12.81
CA LEU A 41 1.35 1.86 -14.00
C LEU A 41 0.85 3.26 -13.68
N LYS A 42 1.15 4.22 -14.56
CA LYS A 42 0.59 5.57 -14.50
C LYS A 42 -0.87 5.58 -14.93
N ILE A 43 -1.58 6.66 -14.63
CA ILE A 43 -2.89 6.93 -15.17
C ILE A 43 -2.87 6.92 -16.72
N THR A 44 -3.90 6.34 -17.34
CA THR A 44 -4.13 6.34 -18.80
C THR A 44 -5.59 6.64 -19.06
N ASP A 45 -5.89 7.70 -19.82
CA ASP A 45 -7.27 8.10 -20.17
C ASP A 45 -8.23 8.14 -18.96
N ASN A 46 -7.80 8.82 -17.88
CA ASN A 46 -8.50 8.92 -16.59
C ASN A 46 -8.69 7.59 -15.82
N THR A 47 -8.13 6.48 -16.31
CA THR A 47 -8.11 5.20 -15.60
C THR A 47 -6.83 5.11 -14.77
N PRO A 48 -6.90 4.96 -13.42
CA PRO A 48 -5.72 4.85 -12.59
C PRO A 48 -4.97 3.54 -12.89
N GLY A 49 -3.65 3.56 -12.72
CA GLY A 49 -2.91 2.31 -12.60
C GLY A 49 -3.29 1.59 -11.31
N LYS A 50 -3.29 0.26 -11.33
CA LYS A 50 -3.75 -0.57 -10.21
C LYS A 50 -2.65 -1.48 -9.68
N GLY A 51 -2.54 -1.56 -8.37
CA GLY A 51 -1.77 -2.57 -7.64
C GLY A 51 -2.67 -3.39 -6.73
N TYR A 52 -2.27 -4.64 -6.46
CA TYR A 52 -2.93 -5.52 -5.52
C TYR A 52 -1.90 -6.38 -4.79
N TRP A 53 -2.07 -6.54 -3.49
CA TRP A 53 -1.32 -7.48 -2.66
C TRP A 53 -2.11 -7.86 -1.42
N LYS A 54 -1.65 -8.89 -0.71
CA LYS A 54 -2.37 -9.44 0.42
C LYS A 54 -1.44 -10.09 1.43
N THR A 55 -1.76 -9.85 2.70
CA THR A 55 -1.14 -10.54 3.84
C THR A 55 -2.18 -11.27 4.68
N GLU A 56 -1.75 -12.32 5.36
CA GLU A 56 -2.59 -13.17 6.22
C GLU A 56 -1.89 -13.42 7.56
N SER A 57 -2.67 -13.68 8.62
CA SER A 57 -2.12 -14.18 9.88
C SER A 57 -1.64 -15.64 9.74
N ASP A 58 -0.42 -15.95 10.21
CA ASP A 58 0.22 -17.26 10.13
C ASP A 58 0.37 -17.98 11.49
N GLY A 59 -0.10 -17.36 12.59
CA GLY A 59 0.16 -17.77 13.96
C GLY A 59 -1.07 -17.86 14.88
N PHE A 60 -0.85 -18.41 16.08
CA PHE A 60 -1.89 -18.44 17.11
C PHE A 60 -2.00 -17.07 17.79
N ALA A 61 -3.21 -16.49 17.75
CA ALA A 61 -3.49 -15.19 18.35
C ALA A 61 -2.61 -14.04 17.79
N THR A 62 -2.24 -14.13 16.51
CA THR A 62 -1.53 -13.07 15.78
C THR A 62 -2.42 -12.40 14.73
N GLY A 63 -2.08 -11.15 14.40
CA GLY A 63 -2.64 -10.39 13.29
C GLY A 63 -1.75 -10.45 12.05
N THR A 64 -1.94 -9.51 11.14
CA THR A 64 -1.00 -9.26 10.05
C THR A 64 -0.63 -7.79 9.97
N GLU A 65 0.66 -7.51 9.84
CA GLU A 65 1.21 -6.15 9.80
C GLU A 65 2.38 -6.11 8.81
N ALA A 66 2.33 -5.17 7.88
CA ALA A 66 3.39 -5.00 6.90
C ALA A 66 3.48 -3.56 6.38
N LEU A 67 4.60 -3.26 5.74
CA LEU A 67 4.83 -2.02 5.03
C LEU A 67 5.60 -2.24 3.74
N CYS A 68 5.44 -1.30 2.82
CA CYS A 68 6.22 -1.22 1.59
C CYS A 68 6.30 0.23 1.09
N SER A 69 7.31 0.50 0.26
CA SER A 69 7.52 1.81 -0.34
C SER A 69 7.63 1.71 -1.86
N TYR A 70 7.07 2.70 -2.54
CA TYR A 70 7.15 2.86 -3.98
C TYR A 70 7.86 4.17 -4.35
N ALA A 71 8.89 4.09 -5.18
CA ALA A 71 9.59 5.24 -5.72
C ALA A 71 8.97 5.72 -7.05
N PHE A 72 8.96 7.03 -7.26
CA PHE A 72 8.51 7.67 -8.49
C PHE A 72 9.26 8.96 -8.79
N TYR A 73 9.27 9.38 -10.04
CA TYR A 73 9.84 10.65 -10.45
C TYR A 73 8.76 11.76 -10.42
N ASP A 74 9.00 12.80 -9.61
CA ASP A 74 8.19 14.00 -9.57
C ASP A 74 8.74 15.06 -10.54
N ALA A 75 8.05 15.21 -11.68
CA ALA A 75 8.44 16.16 -12.72
C ALA A 75 8.27 17.64 -12.31
N ALA A 76 7.54 17.94 -11.22
CA ALA A 76 7.36 19.31 -10.75
C ALA A 76 8.58 19.82 -9.96
N THR A 77 9.28 18.92 -9.27
CA THR A 77 10.51 19.22 -8.49
C THR A 77 11.78 18.69 -9.15
N ASP A 78 11.67 17.84 -10.18
CA ASP A 78 12.78 17.14 -10.83
C ASP A 78 13.52 16.17 -9.88
N GLU A 79 12.77 15.50 -9.00
CA GLU A 79 13.32 14.63 -7.94
C GLU A 79 12.71 13.22 -7.95
N ILE A 80 13.39 12.27 -7.31
CA ILE A 80 12.84 10.96 -6.98
C ILE A 80 12.21 11.03 -5.60
N CYS A 81 10.91 10.78 -5.55
CA CYS A 81 10.07 10.78 -4.37
C CYS A 81 9.60 9.36 -4.05
N ASN A 82 9.10 9.17 -2.83
CA ASN A 82 8.58 7.91 -2.30
C ASN A 82 7.14 8.07 -1.83
N ILE A 83 6.39 6.97 -1.95
CA ILE A 83 5.13 6.74 -1.26
C ILE A 83 5.37 5.58 -0.31
N ASN A 84 5.15 5.79 1.00
CA ASN A 84 5.29 4.76 2.02
C ASN A 84 3.90 4.32 2.47
N ILE A 85 3.70 3.01 2.57
CA ILE A 85 2.40 2.39 2.87
C ILE A 85 2.60 1.44 4.03
N HIS A 86 1.73 1.51 5.04
CA HIS A 86 1.70 0.61 6.18
C HIS A 86 0.25 0.18 6.46
N TRP A 87 0.07 -1.07 6.87
CA TRP A 87 -1.21 -1.62 7.32
C TRP A 87 -1.00 -2.62 8.46
N ASP A 88 -1.97 -2.67 9.35
CA ASP A 88 -2.06 -3.59 10.48
C ASP A 88 -3.52 -4.01 10.72
N ASP A 89 -3.77 -5.33 10.72
CA ASP A 89 -5.00 -5.96 11.22
C ASP A 89 -4.61 -6.86 12.42
N PRO A 90 -4.60 -6.30 13.64
CA PRO A 90 -4.12 -6.99 14.81
C PRO A 90 -5.10 -8.08 15.28
N TYR A 91 -4.60 -9.08 16.01
CA TYR A 91 -5.48 -10.10 16.60
C TYR A 91 -6.52 -9.49 17.56
N VAL A 92 -6.08 -8.51 18.37
CA VAL A 92 -6.89 -7.70 19.30
C VAL A 92 -6.55 -6.24 19.05
N GLY A 93 -7.55 -5.44 18.72
CA GLY A 93 -7.37 -4.02 18.42
C GLY A 93 -8.29 -3.59 17.27
N ALA A 94 -8.08 -2.37 16.81
CA ALA A 94 -8.66 -1.87 15.58
C ALA A 94 -7.61 -1.91 14.47
N ASN A 95 -8.06 -2.07 13.24
CA ASN A 95 -7.18 -2.03 12.08
C ASN A 95 -6.58 -0.62 11.95
N SER A 96 -5.34 -0.54 11.46
CA SER A 96 -4.69 0.73 11.19
C SER A 96 -4.05 0.74 9.81
N TYR A 97 -4.09 1.90 9.18
CA TYR A 97 -3.60 2.11 7.82
C TYR A 97 -2.94 3.47 7.76
N ASP A 98 -1.79 3.54 7.11
CA ASP A 98 -1.09 4.80 6.90
C ASP A 98 -0.51 4.87 5.48
N ILE A 99 -0.52 6.08 4.93
CA ILE A 99 0.15 6.38 3.67
C ILE A 99 0.73 7.79 3.72
N THR A 100 2.01 7.89 3.38
CA THR A 100 2.73 9.15 3.32
C THR A 100 3.49 9.29 2.01
N THR A 101 3.85 10.52 1.67
CA THR A 101 4.74 10.83 0.55
C THR A 101 5.66 11.97 0.93
N ASP A 102 6.88 11.96 0.39
CA ASP A 102 7.86 13.04 0.49
C ASP A 102 7.74 14.08 -0.64
N SER A 103 6.79 13.91 -1.57
CA SER A 103 6.47 14.91 -2.61
C SER A 103 5.42 15.90 -2.12
N ASP A 104 5.75 17.19 -2.20
CA ASP A 104 4.81 18.28 -1.94
C ASP A 104 3.73 18.41 -3.01
N ASN A 105 3.88 17.78 -4.18
CA ASN A 105 2.94 17.87 -5.32
C ASN A 105 1.97 16.68 -5.41
N VAL A 106 2.14 15.69 -4.54
CA VAL A 106 1.31 14.49 -4.48
C VAL A 106 0.48 14.50 -3.21
N LYS A 107 -0.80 14.17 -3.37
CA LYS A 107 -1.71 13.88 -2.28
C LYS A 107 -1.91 12.37 -2.22
N VAL A 108 -1.78 11.84 -1.01
CA VAL A 108 -2.08 10.44 -0.72
C VAL A 108 -3.28 10.35 0.22
N SER A 109 -4.04 9.26 0.11
CA SER A 109 -5.21 8.99 0.94
C SER A 109 -5.50 7.49 0.95
N TYR A 110 -6.34 7.06 1.89
CA TYR A 110 -6.81 5.68 1.94
C TYR A 110 -8.27 5.60 2.35
N SER A 111 -8.88 4.44 2.09
CA SER A 111 -10.17 4.02 2.64
C SER A 111 -10.03 2.56 3.04
N GLY A 112 -10.08 2.27 4.34
CA GLY A 112 -9.93 0.92 4.91
C GLY A 112 -11.14 0.46 5.70
N GLY A 113 -11.34 -0.85 5.79
CA GLY A 113 -12.37 -1.49 6.61
C GLY A 113 -11.86 -1.98 7.97
N ASP A 114 -12.78 -2.24 8.89
CA ASP A 114 -12.49 -2.70 10.27
C ASP A 114 -12.76 -4.20 10.48
N ASP A 115 -13.02 -4.93 9.40
CA ASP A 115 -13.30 -6.37 9.46
C ASP A 115 -12.03 -7.18 9.73
N ASN A 116 -12.20 -8.43 10.19
CA ASN A 116 -11.09 -9.37 10.37
C ASN A 116 -10.48 -9.86 9.05
N ASN A 117 -11.18 -9.71 7.93
CA ASN A 117 -10.62 -9.92 6.60
C ASN A 117 -10.80 -8.59 5.88
N ALA A 118 -9.94 -7.65 6.24
CA ALA A 118 -10.09 -6.27 5.86
C ALA A 118 -9.72 -6.03 4.41
N THR A 119 -10.28 -4.95 3.87
CA THR A 119 -9.83 -4.39 2.59
C THR A 119 -9.44 -2.94 2.82
N VAL A 120 -8.32 -2.53 2.24
CA VAL A 120 -7.90 -1.13 2.18
C VAL A 120 -7.54 -0.74 0.76
N THR A 121 -8.05 0.41 0.34
CA THR A 121 -7.67 1.03 -0.93
C THR A 121 -6.86 2.29 -0.65
N PHE A 122 -5.59 2.25 -1.01
CA PHE A 122 -4.71 3.41 -1.04
C PHE A 122 -4.79 4.13 -2.38
N ARG A 123 -4.58 5.44 -2.36
CA ARG A 123 -4.65 6.29 -3.55
C ARG A 123 -3.58 7.35 -3.53
N ALA A 124 -2.97 7.59 -4.68
CA ALA A 124 -2.08 8.73 -4.92
C ALA A 124 -2.57 9.53 -6.13
N GLU A 125 -2.67 10.84 -5.96
CA GLU A 125 -3.11 11.79 -6.99
C GLU A 125 -2.28 13.08 -6.94
N ARG A 126 -2.23 13.82 -8.05
CA ARG A 126 -1.62 15.15 -8.03
C ARG A 126 -2.48 16.11 -7.21
N LYS A 127 -1.84 17.04 -6.50
CA LYS A 127 -2.50 18.18 -5.88
C LYS A 127 -2.99 19.19 -6.92
#